data_AF-A0A9Q0PA75-F1
#
_entry.id   AF-A0A9Q0PA75-F1
#
_cell.length_a   1.000
_cell.length_b   1.000
_cell.length_c   1.000
_cell.angle_alpha   90.00
_cell.angle_beta   90.00
_cell.angle_gamma   90.00
#
_symmetry.space_group_name_H-M   'P 1'
#
loop_
_entity.id
_entity.type
_entity.pdbx_description
1 polymer ?
#
loop_
_entity_poly.entity_id
_entity_poly.type
_entity_poly.pdbx_seq_one_letter_code
_entity_poly.pdbx_strand_id
1 'polypeptide(L)'
;GKEKIEAIFLDMPGITEAQWNMKAFSKMRKLRLLKINNMQLSEGLEDPSNKLQFLEWHFYPSKSLSAGLQVDMLVELHMPNSSIEQLWYGYKRANNLEIIDFSNSLSLVRTPDFTSIPNLKRLILEGCIS
;
A
#
# COMPACT_ATOMS: atom_id res chain seq x y z
N GLY A 1 -15.14 -19.37 -5.94
CA GLY A 1 -13.74 -19.61 -5.50
C GLY A 1 -13.00 -18.28 -5.46
N LYS A 2 -12.12 -18.08 -4.45
CA LYS A 2 -11.40 -16.82 -4.18
C LYS A 2 -10.59 -16.28 -5.37
N GLU A 3 -10.25 -17.15 -6.32
CA GLU A 3 -9.61 -16.90 -7.63
C GLU A 3 -10.30 -15.81 -8.49
N LYS A 4 -11.59 -15.53 -8.25
CA LYS A 4 -12.39 -14.55 -9.03
C LYS A 4 -12.49 -13.16 -8.36
N ILE A 5 -11.94 -12.99 -7.16
CA ILE A 5 -12.04 -11.73 -6.41
C ILE A 5 -11.13 -10.69 -7.06
N GLU A 6 -11.71 -9.55 -7.45
CA GLU A 6 -10.99 -8.42 -8.05
C GLU A 6 -10.92 -7.19 -7.16
N ALA A 7 -11.83 -7.07 -6.19
CA ALA A 7 -11.89 -5.92 -5.29
C ALA A 7 -12.22 -6.36 -3.87
N ILE A 8 -11.55 -5.75 -2.89
CA ILE A 8 -11.81 -5.92 -1.47
C ILE A 8 -11.86 -4.53 -0.82
N PHE A 9 -12.93 -4.30 -0.07
CA PHE A 9 -13.11 -3.13 0.77
C PHE A 9 -13.33 -3.59 2.20
N LEU A 10 -12.46 -3.20 3.09
CA LEU A 10 -12.50 -3.52 4.51
C LEU A 10 -12.54 -2.19 5.26
N ASP A 11 -13.69 -1.90 5.83
CA ASP A 11 -13.92 -0.67 6.57
C ASP A 11 -14.64 -1.03 7.86
N MET A 12 -13.98 -0.73 8.97
CA MET A 12 -14.48 -1.03 10.30
C MET A 12 -14.90 0.27 11.01
N PRO A 13 -16.01 0.27 11.77
CA PRO A 13 -16.39 1.42 12.55
C PRO A 13 -15.40 1.62 13.71
N GLY A 14 -14.43 2.52 13.50
CA GLY A 14 -13.35 2.81 14.46
C GLY A 14 -12.12 1.92 14.31
N ILE A 15 -11.00 2.35 14.90
CA ILE A 15 -9.73 1.63 14.82
C ILE A 15 -9.87 0.29 15.56
N THR A 16 -9.86 -0.80 14.81
CA THR A 16 -9.94 -2.15 15.35
C THR A 16 -8.61 -2.87 15.14
N GLU A 17 -8.02 -3.37 16.22
CA GLU A 17 -6.88 -4.28 16.12
C GLU A 17 -7.36 -5.66 15.67
N ALA A 18 -6.72 -6.22 14.64
CA ALA A 18 -7.06 -7.55 14.16
C ALA A 18 -5.81 -8.34 13.75
N GLN A 19 -5.75 -9.59 14.19
CA GLN A 19 -4.71 -10.54 13.78
C GLN A 19 -5.21 -11.33 12.59
N TRP A 20 -5.04 -10.76 11.40
CA TRP A 20 -5.44 -11.40 10.16
C TRP A 20 -4.26 -12.08 9.49
N ASN A 21 -4.50 -13.27 8.96
CA ASN A 21 -3.50 -13.96 8.17
C ASN A 21 -3.39 -13.30 6.78
N MET A 22 -2.35 -12.48 6.59
CA MET A 22 -2.10 -11.76 5.33
C MET A 22 -1.84 -12.72 4.14
N LYS A 23 -1.44 -13.96 4.40
CA LYS A 23 -1.34 -15.01 3.37
C LYS A 23 -2.67 -15.33 2.70
N ALA A 24 -3.80 -14.91 3.27
CA ALA A 24 -5.10 -15.04 2.61
C ALA A 24 -5.16 -14.30 1.27
N PHE A 25 -4.44 -13.17 1.13
CA PHE A 25 -4.41 -12.36 -0.09
C PHE A 25 -3.59 -13.01 -1.22
N SER A 26 -2.61 -13.87 -0.90
CA SER A 26 -1.78 -14.58 -1.89
C SER A 26 -2.58 -15.46 -2.87
N LYS A 27 -3.78 -15.90 -2.47
CA LYS A 27 -4.69 -16.72 -3.29
C LYS A 27 -5.60 -15.87 -4.18
N MET A 28 -5.63 -14.56 -4.00
CA MET A 28 -6.52 -13.63 -4.71
C MET A 28 -5.81 -13.06 -5.94
N ARG A 29 -5.42 -13.94 -6.87
CA ARG A 29 -4.54 -13.59 -8.01
C ARG A 29 -5.12 -12.57 -8.98
N LYS A 30 -6.43 -12.30 -8.94
CA LYS A 30 -7.10 -11.29 -9.77
C LYS A 30 -7.38 -9.98 -9.04
N LEU A 31 -6.91 -9.83 -7.79
CA LEU A 31 -7.14 -8.62 -7.01
C LEU A 31 -6.51 -7.39 -7.70
N ARG A 32 -7.34 -6.37 -7.92
CA ARG A 32 -6.99 -5.09 -8.56
C ARG A 32 -7.17 -3.91 -7.62
N LEU A 33 -8.09 -4.02 -6.66
CA LEU A 33 -8.38 -2.98 -5.69
C LEU A 33 -8.40 -3.56 -4.28
N LEU A 34 -7.61 -2.98 -3.39
CA LEU A 34 -7.62 -3.28 -1.97
C LEU A 34 -7.73 -1.99 -1.18
N LYS A 35 -8.77 -1.89 -0.34
CA LYS A 35 -8.89 -0.84 0.67
C LYS A 35 -9.00 -1.46 2.05
N ILE A 36 -8.19 -0.95 2.98
CA ILE A 36 -8.16 -1.35 4.38
C ILE A 36 -8.17 -0.08 5.23
N ASN A 37 -9.35 0.25 5.73
CA ASN A 37 -9.61 1.47 6.46
C ASN A 37 -9.95 1.13 7.91
N ASN A 38 -9.43 1.93 8.85
CA ASN A 38 -9.71 1.81 10.28
C ASN A 38 -9.35 0.43 10.89
N MET A 39 -8.35 -0.26 10.32
CA MET A 39 -7.86 -1.53 10.87
C MET A 39 -6.36 -1.46 11.16
N GLN A 40 -5.99 -1.72 12.40
CA GLN A 40 -4.59 -1.93 12.79
C GLN A 40 -4.28 -3.42 12.66
N LEU A 41 -3.57 -3.74 11.58
CA LEU A 41 -3.08 -5.08 11.31
C LEU A 41 -1.66 -5.21 11.84
N SER A 42 -1.29 -6.40 12.34
CA SER A 42 0.07 -6.63 12.88
C SER A 42 1.13 -6.82 11.80
N GLU A 43 0.71 -7.17 10.58
CA GLU A 43 1.59 -7.53 9.47
C GLU A 43 1.19 -6.79 8.19
N GLY A 44 2.18 -6.49 7.35
CA GLY A 44 1.98 -5.94 6.02
C GLY A 44 1.53 -6.99 5.00
N LEU A 45 1.34 -6.55 3.75
CA LEU A 45 0.84 -7.40 2.68
C LEU A 45 1.91 -8.41 2.23
N GLU A 46 1.61 -9.71 2.33
CA GLU A 46 2.45 -10.79 1.78
C GLU A 46 1.95 -11.23 0.40
N ASP A 47 2.83 -11.19 -0.60
CA ASP A 47 2.62 -11.68 -1.97
C ASP A 47 1.27 -11.33 -2.61
N PRO A 48 0.92 -10.03 -2.70
CA PRO A 48 -0.33 -9.62 -3.34
C PRO A 48 -0.32 -9.87 -4.85
N SER A 49 -1.52 -9.79 -5.43
CA SER A 49 -1.69 -9.92 -6.88
C SER A 49 -0.83 -8.91 -7.63
N ASN A 50 -0.15 -9.37 -8.68
CA ASN A 50 0.56 -8.53 -9.65
C ASN A 50 -0.37 -7.68 -10.52
N LYS A 51 -1.70 -7.80 -10.35
CA LYS A 51 -2.71 -6.99 -11.02
C LYS A 51 -3.23 -5.85 -10.16
N LEU A 52 -2.70 -5.68 -8.94
CA LEU A 52 -3.12 -4.62 -8.04
C LEU A 52 -2.87 -3.25 -8.69
N GLN A 53 -3.94 -2.48 -8.83
CA GLN A 53 -3.97 -1.15 -9.44
C GLN A 53 -4.23 -0.06 -8.40
N PHE A 54 -4.96 -0.38 -7.34
CA PHE A 54 -5.32 0.56 -6.31
C PHE A 54 -5.09 -0.07 -4.94
N LEU A 55 -4.31 0.61 -4.11
CA LEU A 55 -4.05 0.22 -2.72
C LEU A 55 -4.31 1.40 -1.80
N GLU A 56 -5.31 1.28 -0.93
CA GLU A 56 -5.54 2.20 0.18
C GLU A 56 -5.43 1.41 1.48
N TRP A 57 -4.54 1.83 2.38
CA TRP A 57 -4.30 1.13 3.63
C TRP A 57 -3.94 2.12 4.73
N HIS A 58 -4.93 2.45 5.55
CA HIS A 58 -4.74 3.33 6.70
C HIS A 58 -3.96 2.60 7.79
N PHE A 59 -3.06 3.31 8.48
CA PHE A 59 -2.28 2.73 9.59
C PHE A 59 -1.45 1.51 9.17
N TYR A 60 -0.86 1.55 7.97
CA TYR A 60 -0.06 0.42 7.47
C TYR A 60 1.11 0.14 8.45
N PRO A 61 1.26 -1.10 8.94
CA PRO A 61 2.10 -1.37 10.10
C PRO A 61 3.59 -1.49 9.79
N SER A 62 3.95 -1.75 8.53
CA SER A 62 5.33 -2.04 8.15
C SER A 62 6.09 -0.78 7.71
N LYS A 63 7.40 -0.77 7.95
CA LYS A 63 8.31 0.34 7.61
C LYS A 63 8.48 0.56 6.11
N SER A 64 8.16 -0.44 5.29
CA SER A 64 8.19 -0.39 3.83
C SER A 64 7.24 -1.41 3.22
N LEU A 65 6.93 -1.28 1.93
CA LEU A 65 6.29 -2.35 1.18
C LEU A 65 7.24 -3.55 1.00
N SER A 66 6.66 -4.75 0.91
CA SER A 66 7.42 -5.97 0.66
C SER A 66 8.24 -5.89 -0.63
N ALA A 67 9.47 -6.39 -0.60
CA ALA A 67 10.32 -6.47 -1.79
C ALA A 67 9.67 -7.29 -2.93
N GLY A 68 8.82 -8.27 -2.58
CA GLY A 68 8.09 -9.11 -3.54
C GLY A 68 6.93 -8.41 -4.25
N LEU A 69 6.45 -7.27 -3.74
CA LEU A 69 5.35 -6.53 -4.34
C LEU A 69 5.71 -6.07 -5.75
N GLN A 70 4.92 -6.51 -6.73
CA GLN A 70 4.98 -6.03 -8.10
C GLN A 70 4.20 -4.72 -8.20
N VAL A 71 4.84 -3.67 -8.72
CA VAL A 71 4.28 -2.31 -8.80
C VAL A 71 3.98 -1.89 -10.24
N ASP A 72 4.18 -2.79 -11.21
CA ASP A 72 4.02 -2.49 -12.63
C ASP A 72 2.60 -2.06 -12.99
N MET A 73 1.60 -2.60 -12.29
CA MET A 73 0.18 -2.29 -12.52
C MET A 73 -0.37 -1.28 -11.52
N LEU A 74 0.39 -0.89 -10.49
CA LEU A 74 -0.09 0.00 -9.43
C LEU A 74 -0.25 1.42 -9.99
N VAL A 75 -1.44 1.99 -9.83
CA VAL A 75 -1.82 3.32 -10.32
C VAL A 75 -1.94 4.31 -9.17
N GLU A 76 -2.54 3.88 -8.06
CA GLU A 76 -2.72 4.73 -6.89
C GLU A 76 -2.33 3.99 -5.61
N LEU A 77 -1.60 4.70 -4.76
CA LEU A 77 -1.16 4.24 -3.46
C LEU A 77 -1.52 5.28 -2.39
N HIS A 78 -2.39 4.89 -1.46
CA HIS A 78 -2.83 5.72 -0.35
C HIS A 78 -2.52 5.00 0.96
N MET A 79 -1.62 5.55 1.76
CA MET A 79 -1.17 4.96 3.02
C MET A 79 -1.09 6.00 4.14
N PRO A 80 -2.19 6.70 4.47
CA PRO A 80 -2.16 7.72 5.50
C PRO A 80 -1.97 7.11 6.90
N ASN A 81 -1.38 7.90 7.80
CA ASN A 81 -1.10 7.53 9.20
C ASN A 81 -0.24 6.26 9.34
N SER A 82 0.62 5.96 8.37
CA SER A 82 1.37 4.71 8.32
C SER A 82 2.69 4.78 9.07
N SER A 83 3.18 3.62 9.49
CA SER A 83 4.52 3.45 10.08
C SER A 83 5.63 3.38 9.02
N ILE A 84 5.34 3.77 7.77
CA ILE A 84 6.30 3.73 6.68
C ILE A 84 7.44 4.70 6.96
N GLU A 85 8.67 4.21 6.85
CA GLU A 85 9.90 4.98 6.86
C GLU A 85 10.34 5.33 5.45
N GLN A 86 10.13 4.41 4.50
CA GLN A 86 10.30 4.63 3.07
C GLN A 86 9.46 3.63 2.27
N LEU A 87 9.10 3.99 1.04
CA LEU A 87 8.15 3.22 0.24
C LEU A 87 8.63 1.78 -0.08
N TRP A 88 9.86 1.62 -0.57
CA TRP A 88 10.50 0.32 -0.81
C TRP A 88 12.02 0.41 -0.66
N TYR A 89 12.65 -0.70 -0.26
CA TYR A 89 14.11 -0.83 -0.28
C TYR A 89 14.58 -1.20 -1.69
N GLY A 90 15.63 -0.52 -2.17
CA GLY A 90 16.20 -0.75 -3.49
C GLY A 90 15.45 -0.03 -4.62
N TYR A 91 15.81 -0.37 -5.86
CA TYR A 91 15.20 0.23 -7.05
C TYR A 91 13.96 -0.55 -7.49
N LYS A 92 12.85 0.15 -7.67
CA LYS A 92 11.62 -0.38 -8.32
C LYS A 92 11.14 0.64 -9.33
N ARG A 93 10.78 0.18 -10.52
CA ARG A 93 10.22 1.05 -11.57
C ARG A 93 8.70 0.93 -11.58
N ALA A 94 8.01 2.00 -11.19
CA ALA A 94 6.56 2.06 -11.11
C ALA A 94 6.02 2.97 -12.22
N ASN A 95 6.01 2.45 -13.46
CA ASN A 95 5.63 3.27 -14.62
C ASN A 95 4.17 3.72 -14.58
N ASN A 96 3.26 2.96 -13.97
CA ASN A 96 1.83 3.30 -13.98
C ASN A 96 1.38 4.10 -12.76
N LEU A 97 2.26 4.32 -11.77
CA LEU A 97 1.90 4.94 -10.51
C LEU A 97 1.75 6.46 -10.69
N GLU A 98 0.55 6.95 -10.45
CA GLU A 98 0.14 8.34 -10.68
C GLU A 98 -0.06 9.11 -9.37
N ILE A 99 -0.47 8.44 -8.29
CA ILE A 99 -0.76 9.08 -7.00
C ILE A 99 -0.09 8.32 -5.86
N ILE A 100 0.59 9.07 -5.00
CA ILE A 100 1.12 8.60 -3.72
C ILE A 100 0.61 9.52 -2.61
N ASP A 101 -0.02 8.94 -1.61
CA ASP A 101 -0.44 9.63 -0.38
C ASP A 101 0.15 8.94 0.85
N PHE A 102 0.94 9.70 1.62
CA PHE A 102 1.49 9.31 2.91
C PHE A 102 1.09 10.27 4.04
N SER A 103 0.00 11.00 3.88
CA SER A 103 -0.44 12.02 4.84
C SER A 103 -0.42 11.50 6.28
N ASN A 104 0.11 12.31 7.20
CA ASN A 104 0.28 12.03 8.62
C ASN A 104 1.17 10.81 8.94
N SER A 105 1.99 10.34 8.00
CA SER A 105 2.99 9.29 8.27
C SER A 105 4.22 9.92 8.91
N LEU A 106 4.21 9.99 10.25
CA LEU A 106 5.23 10.67 11.06
C LEU A 106 6.60 9.99 11.06
N SER A 107 6.67 8.74 10.59
CA SER A 107 7.90 7.96 10.51
C SER A 107 8.61 8.10 9.15
N LEU A 108 8.02 8.80 8.18
CA LEU A 108 8.52 8.85 6.80
C LEU A 108 9.84 9.64 6.70
N VAL A 109 10.96 8.94 6.68
CA VAL A 109 12.30 9.56 6.60
C VAL A 109 12.79 9.78 5.17
N ARG A 110 12.23 9.07 4.18
CA ARG A 110 12.71 9.14 2.80
C ARG A 110 11.63 8.84 1.76
N THR A 111 11.58 9.66 0.72
CA THR A 111 10.75 9.43 -0.47
C THR A 111 11.42 8.47 -1.46
N PRO A 112 10.65 7.76 -2.32
CA PRO A 112 11.24 7.01 -3.42
C PRO A 112 11.97 7.93 -4.41
N ASP A 113 12.85 7.34 -5.22
CA ASP A 113 13.45 8.05 -6.36
C ASP A 113 12.39 8.24 -7.45
N PHE A 114 11.95 9.48 -7.67
CA PHE A 114 10.88 9.79 -8.62
C PHE A 114 11.29 9.57 -10.08
N THR A 115 12.58 9.45 -10.41
CA THR A 115 13.00 9.04 -11.77
C THR A 115 12.52 7.63 -12.13
N SER A 116 12.25 6.81 -11.11
CA SER A 116 11.68 5.46 -11.25
C SER A 116 10.14 5.45 -11.31
N ILE A 117 9.49 6.61 -11.18
CA ILE A 117 8.03 6.80 -11.16
C ILE A 117 7.63 7.90 -12.16
N PRO A 118 7.86 7.68 -13.47
CA PRO A 118 7.81 8.74 -14.47
C PRO A 118 6.43 9.37 -14.69
N ASN A 119 5.34 8.69 -14.29
CA ASN A 119 3.96 9.15 -14.50
C ASN A 119 3.31 9.70 -13.21
N LEU A 120 4.11 9.98 -12.17
CA LEU A 120 3.59 10.55 -10.92
C LEU A 120 2.95 11.92 -11.17
N LYS A 121 1.66 12.03 -10.87
CA LYS A 121 0.86 13.26 -11.00
C LYS A 121 0.69 13.97 -9.66
N ARG A 122 0.58 13.22 -8.56
CA ARG A 122 0.33 13.78 -7.22
C ARG A 122 1.12 13.03 -6.15
N LEU A 123 1.76 13.82 -5.28
CA LEU A 123 2.42 13.36 -4.07
C LEU A 123 1.82 14.14 -2.89
N ILE A 124 1.27 13.41 -1.91
CA ILE A 124 0.62 14.01 -0.74
C ILE A 124 1.40 13.58 0.51
N LEU A 125 1.99 14.56 1.18
CA LEU A 125 2.81 14.39 2.39
C LEU A 125 2.32 15.31 3.52
N GLU A 126 1.03 15.66 3.51
CA GLU A 126 0.44 16.56 4.50
C GLU A 126 0.63 16.00 5.91
N GLY A 127 1.06 16.82 6.87
CA GLY A 127 1.25 16.37 8.26
C GLY A 127 2.43 15.43 8.49
N CYS A 128 3.25 15.14 7.48
CA CYS A 128 4.58 14.54 7.69
C CYS A 128 5.51 15.57 8.36
N ILE A 129 6.36 15.13 9.28
CA ILE A 129 7.20 16.00 10.13
C ILE A 129 8.69 15.66 10.12
N SER A 130 9.07 14.59 9.45
CA SER A 130 10.40 13.98 9.50
C SER A 130 11.35 14.53 8.44
#